data_AF-A0A7Y5T0Q3-F1
#
_entry.id   AF-A0A7Y5T0Q3-F1
#
_cell.length_a   1.000
_cell.length_b   1.000
_cell.length_c   1.000
_cell.angle_alpha   90.00
_cell.angle_beta   90.00
_cell.angle_gamma   90.00
#
_symmetry.space_group_name_H-M   'P 1'
#
loop_
_entity.id
_entity.type
_entity.pdbx_description
1 polymer ?
#
loop_
_entity_poly.entity_id
_entity_poly.type
_entity_poly.pdbx_seq_one_letter_code
_entity_poly.pdbx_strand_id
1 'polypeptide(L)'
;MHYCPSCGYEYEPEVDDCPDCHTELITEDLTTCLHCGENTRDHQIFCDHCGNFVNDARKLQFTLRTQERDITGACVICGVWIHEGTGEQDGYRWFCDRDDHYQVYEDWVVLLTLNAEFEAGMYQTQLESAGIPVQLLNQKDSSYITSSGDLSLLKIMVPKDRLADASELLTHIREDQSPND
;
A
#
# COMPACT_ATOMS: atom_id res chain seq x y z
N MET A 1 11.86 3.24 13.58
CA MET A 1 12.03 1.78 13.76
C MET A 1 13.44 1.42 13.32
N HIS A 2 14.10 0.51 14.01
CA HIS A 2 15.45 0.07 13.68
C HIS A 2 15.40 -1.25 12.92
N TYR A 3 16.36 -1.54 12.03
CA TYR A 3 16.48 -2.85 11.40
C TYR A 3 17.94 -3.29 11.22
N CYS A 4 18.24 -4.59 11.36
CA CYS A 4 19.60 -5.12 11.11
C CYS A 4 19.79 -5.29 9.59
N PRO A 5 20.79 -4.63 8.98
CA PRO A 5 21.06 -4.77 7.54
C PRO A 5 21.60 -6.15 7.16
N SER A 6 22.07 -6.95 8.13
CA SER A 6 22.59 -8.30 7.89
C SER A 6 21.55 -9.42 8.04
N CYS A 7 20.56 -9.29 8.93
CA CYS A 7 19.57 -10.33 9.19
C CYS A 7 18.13 -9.92 8.83
N GLY A 8 17.85 -8.63 8.63
CA GLY A 8 16.54 -8.12 8.22
C GLY A 8 15.50 -8.03 9.33
N TYR A 9 15.86 -8.32 10.58
CA TYR A 9 14.94 -8.16 11.72
C TYR A 9 14.76 -6.69 12.10
N GLU A 10 13.52 -6.34 12.45
CA GLU A 10 13.13 -5.04 12.99
C GLU A 10 13.22 -5.03 14.52
N TYR A 11 13.61 -3.89 15.06
CA TYR A 11 13.82 -3.65 16.47
C TYR A 11 13.17 -2.34 16.89
N GLU A 12 12.81 -2.27 18.17
CA GLU A 12 12.42 -1.01 18.78
C GLU A 12 13.58 0.00 18.73
N PRO A 13 13.30 1.31 18.66
CA PRO A 13 14.34 2.33 18.51
C PRO A 13 15.35 2.41 19.66
N GLU A 14 15.07 1.76 20.80
CA GLU A 14 15.96 1.70 21.97
C GLU A 14 17.07 0.65 21.82
N VAL A 15 17.02 -0.17 20.77
CA VAL A 15 18.03 -1.19 20.48
C VAL A 15 18.93 -0.65 19.38
N ASP A 16 20.22 -0.45 19.66
CA ASP A 16 21.18 0.11 18.70
C ASP A 16 22.00 -0.97 17.97
N ASP A 17 22.08 -2.17 18.53
CA ASP A 17 22.86 -3.29 17.99
C ASP A 17 22.02 -4.56 17.91
N CYS A 18 22.15 -5.30 16.81
CA CYS A 18 21.45 -6.57 16.66
C CYS A 18 21.99 -7.65 17.63
N PRO A 19 21.14 -8.31 18.43
CA PRO A 19 21.57 -9.37 19.34
C PRO A 19 22.08 -10.63 18.62
N ASP A 20 21.64 -10.90 17.39
CA ASP A 20 22.03 -12.09 16.61
C ASP A 20 23.23 -11.82 15.70
N CYS A 21 23.23 -10.67 15.02
CA CYS A 21 24.19 -10.31 13.97
C CYS A 21 25.35 -9.45 14.51
N HIS A 22 25.17 -8.80 15.68
CA HIS A 22 26.08 -7.81 16.27
C HIS A 22 26.44 -6.63 15.34
N THR A 23 25.66 -6.43 14.29
CA THR A 23 25.76 -5.25 13.42
C THR A 23 24.93 -4.11 14.00
N GLU A 24 25.45 -2.90 13.89
CA GLU A 24 24.75 -1.65 14.20
C GLU A 24 23.45 -1.58 13.40
N LEU A 25 22.36 -1.29 14.10
CA LEU A 25 21.03 -1.19 13.52
C LEU A 25 20.84 0.17 12.87
N ILE A 26 20.11 0.20 11.75
CA ILE A 26 19.84 1.44 11.03
C ILE A 26 18.38 1.87 11.22
N THR A 27 18.18 3.16 11.42
CA THR A 27 16.86 3.77 11.62
C THR A 27 16.23 4.09 10.26
N GLU A 28 15.02 3.58 10.01
CA GLU A 28 14.17 4.17 8.97
C GLU A 28 13.41 5.36 9.55
N ASP A 29 13.69 6.55 9.03
CA ASP A 29 12.87 7.73 9.24
C ASP A 29 11.58 7.59 8.41
N LEU A 30 10.43 7.63 9.07
CA LEU A 30 9.16 7.74 8.37
C LEU A 30 9.07 9.16 7.79
N THR A 31 9.05 9.23 6.46
CA THR A 31 8.76 10.47 5.75
C THR A 31 7.29 10.50 5.36
N THR A 32 6.78 11.67 4.99
CA THR A 32 5.39 11.82 4.54
C THR A 32 5.38 12.19 3.06
N CYS A 33 4.48 11.58 2.30
CA CYS A 33 4.30 11.92 0.89
C CYS A 33 3.79 13.36 0.76
N LEU A 34 4.50 14.20 0.01
CA LEU A 34 4.11 15.60 -0.22
C LEU A 34 2.86 15.76 -1.11
N HIS A 35 2.39 14.68 -1.73
CA HIS A 35 1.24 14.70 -2.64
C HIS A 35 -0.06 14.20 -1.99
N CYS A 36 0.00 13.16 -1.16
CA CYS A 36 -1.20 12.55 -0.57
C CYS A 36 -1.22 12.52 0.97
N GLY A 37 -0.10 12.86 1.63
CA GLY A 37 0.00 12.86 3.09
C GLY A 37 0.18 11.48 3.74
N GLU A 38 0.32 10.42 2.95
CA GLU A 38 0.56 9.06 3.48
C GLU A 38 1.99 8.91 4.01
N ASN A 39 2.16 8.02 5.01
CA ASN A 39 3.49 7.68 5.51
C ASN A 39 4.26 6.87 4.47
N THR A 40 5.52 7.26 4.24
CA THR A 40 6.44 6.64 3.29
C THR A 40 7.71 6.22 4.03
N ARG A 41 8.36 5.18 3.52
CA ARG A 41 9.68 4.76 4.03
C ARG A 41 10.74 5.73 3.52
N ASP A 42 11.79 5.99 4.30
CA ASP A 42 12.83 6.96 3.92
C ASP A 42 13.35 6.67 2.49
N HIS A 43 13.69 5.42 2.20
CA HIS A 43 14.29 5.00 0.93
C HIS A 43 13.34 4.91 -0.27
N GLN A 44 12.05 5.18 -0.06
CA GLN A 44 11.04 5.01 -1.09
C GLN A 44 11.13 6.11 -2.16
N ILE A 45 11.23 5.72 -3.44
CA ILE A 45 11.28 6.68 -4.56
C ILE A 45 9.88 7.17 -4.91
N PHE A 46 8.95 6.24 -5.12
CA PHE A 46 7.55 6.50 -5.44
C PHE A 46 6.66 6.05 -4.28
N CYS A 47 5.69 6.86 -3.92
CA CYS A 47 4.71 6.52 -2.89
C CYS A 47 3.80 5.39 -3.35
N ASP A 48 3.69 4.30 -2.59
CA ASP A 48 2.82 3.16 -2.93
C ASP A 48 1.32 3.51 -2.94
N HIS A 49 0.95 4.62 -2.30
CA HIS A 49 -0.43 5.06 -2.19
C HIS A 49 -0.90 5.93 -3.35
N CYS A 50 -0.01 6.76 -3.90
CA CYS A 50 -0.35 7.73 -4.94
C CYS A 50 0.48 7.63 -6.21
N GLY A 51 1.61 6.92 -6.19
CA GLY A 51 2.47 6.76 -7.35
C GLY A 51 3.32 7.97 -7.67
N ASN A 52 3.19 9.09 -6.94
CA ASN A 52 4.09 10.23 -7.11
C ASN A 52 5.45 9.94 -6.49
N PHE A 53 6.47 10.67 -6.93
CA PHE A 53 7.72 10.76 -6.18
C PHE A 53 7.44 11.23 -4.75
N VAL A 54 8.09 10.60 -3.78
CA VAL A 54 7.88 10.94 -2.36
C VAL A 54 8.26 12.40 -2.08
N ASN A 55 9.38 12.85 -2.68
CA ASN A 55 9.85 14.23 -2.64
C ASN A 55 10.85 14.51 -3.79
N ASP A 56 11.27 15.77 -3.92
CA ASP A 56 12.22 16.22 -4.95
C ASP A 56 13.60 15.57 -4.84
N ALA A 57 14.07 15.28 -3.62
CA ALA A 57 15.36 14.64 -3.41
C ALA A 57 15.37 13.21 -3.98
N ARG A 58 14.28 12.45 -3.78
CA ARG A 58 14.10 11.10 -4.32
C ARG A 58 13.93 11.11 -5.84
N LYS A 59 13.23 12.11 -6.39
CA LYS A 59 13.15 12.32 -7.85
C LYS A 59 14.54 12.53 -8.47
N LEU A 60 15.37 13.39 -7.85
CA LEU A 60 16.73 13.62 -8.31
C LEU A 60 17.59 12.35 -8.25
N GLN A 61 17.53 11.60 -7.15
CA GLN A 61 18.26 10.33 -6.99
C GLN A 61 17.86 9.31 -8.06
N PHE A 62 16.56 9.20 -8.34
CA PHE A 62 16.05 8.31 -9.37
C PHE A 62 16.60 8.69 -10.75
N THR A 63 16.42 9.95 -11.17
CA THR A 63 16.91 10.44 -12.47
C THR A 63 18.42 10.28 -12.63
N LEU A 64 19.21 10.51 -11.57
CA LEU A 64 20.66 10.29 -11.62
C LEU A 64 21.01 8.81 -11.84
N ARG A 65 20.24 7.89 -11.25
CA ARG A 65 20.48 6.45 -11.34
C ARG A 65 20.04 5.85 -12.67
N THR A 66 18.87 6.25 -13.19
CA THR A 66 18.26 5.65 -14.39
C THR A 66 18.52 6.46 -15.66
N GLN A 67 18.91 7.72 -15.54
CA GLN A 67 18.97 8.71 -16.63
C GLN A 67 17.61 9.04 -17.27
N GLU A 68 16.52 8.56 -16.69
CA GLU A 68 15.14 8.84 -17.11
C GLU A 68 14.68 10.18 -16.53
N ARG A 69 14.21 11.09 -17.40
CA ARG A 69 13.87 12.48 -17.03
C ARG A 69 12.39 12.82 -17.22
N ASP A 70 11.71 12.05 -18.04
CA ASP A 70 10.32 12.18 -18.40
C ASP A 70 9.40 11.36 -17.48
N ILE A 71 9.92 10.68 -16.45
CA ILE A 71 9.06 9.98 -15.50
C ILE A 71 8.32 10.99 -14.62
N THR A 72 6.99 10.90 -14.63
CA THR A 72 6.09 11.72 -13.83
C THR A 72 5.64 10.99 -12.55
N GLY A 73 5.49 9.66 -12.62
CA GLY A 73 5.09 8.85 -11.48
C GLY A 73 5.24 7.36 -11.76
N ALA A 74 4.62 6.54 -10.92
CA ALA A 74 4.51 5.10 -11.09
C ALA A 74 3.05 4.67 -10.89
N CYS A 75 2.60 3.68 -11.65
CA CYS A 75 1.25 3.15 -11.49
C CYS A 75 1.07 2.53 -10.10
N VAL A 76 0.04 2.95 -9.36
CA VAL A 76 -0.24 2.44 -8.00
C VAL A 76 -0.63 0.96 -7.95
N ILE A 77 -0.98 0.37 -9.08
CA ILE A 77 -1.40 -1.04 -9.19
C ILE A 77 -0.20 -1.95 -9.51
N CYS A 78 0.63 -1.58 -10.47
CA CYS A 78 1.70 -2.44 -10.99
C CYS A 78 3.12 -1.90 -10.83
N GLY A 79 3.30 -0.65 -10.39
CA GLY A 79 4.60 -0.01 -10.21
C GLY A 79 5.31 0.38 -11.51
N VAL A 80 4.70 0.18 -12.67
CA VAL A 80 5.27 0.61 -13.96
C VAL A 80 5.43 2.13 -13.97
N TRP A 81 6.60 2.61 -14.40
CA TRP A 81 6.88 4.03 -14.50
C TRP A 81 6.01 4.68 -15.57
N ILE A 82 5.51 5.85 -15.24
CA ILE A 82 4.65 6.65 -16.10
C ILE A 82 5.47 7.80 -16.64
N HIS A 83 5.59 7.86 -17.95
CA HIS A 83 6.29 8.92 -18.65
C HIS A 83 5.37 10.13 -18.83
N GLU A 84 5.93 11.30 -19.06
CA GLU A 84 5.20 12.53 -19.28
C GLU A 84 4.31 12.37 -20.53
N GLY A 85 3.00 12.57 -20.36
CA GLY A 85 2.02 12.37 -21.42
C GLY A 85 1.65 10.92 -21.69
N THR A 86 2.13 9.96 -20.89
CA THR A 86 1.57 8.60 -20.81
C THR A 86 0.86 8.42 -19.48
N GLY A 87 -0.08 7.47 -19.41
CA GLY A 87 -0.88 7.22 -18.21
C GLY A 87 -1.96 8.27 -17.93
N GLU A 88 -2.78 7.95 -16.94
CA GLU A 88 -3.90 8.77 -16.48
C GLU A 88 -3.72 9.08 -14.98
N GLN A 89 -4.18 10.26 -14.57
CA GLN A 89 -4.12 10.69 -13.17
C GLN A 89 -5.53 10.94 -12.64
N ASP A 90 -5.96 10.16 -11.63
CA ASP A 90 -7.19 10.42 -10.89
C ASP A 90 -6.84 11.00 -9.50
N GLY A 91 -7.12 12.30 -9.32
CA GLY A 91 -6.72 13.05 -8.14
C GLY A 91 -5.20 13.08 -7.96
N TYR A 92 -4.70 12.46 -6.89
CA TYR A 92 -3.25 12.32 -6.66
C TYR A 92 -2.69 10.98 -7.14
N ARG A 93 -3.52 10.04 -7.65
CA ARG A 93 -3.08 8.68 -7.99
C ARG A 93 -2.74 8.54 -9.47
N TRP A 94 -1.68 7.80 -9.74
CA TRP A 94 -1.14 7.55 -11.08
C TRP A 94 -1.47 6.14 -11.59
N PHE A 95 -1.91 6.05 -12.85
CA PHE A 95 -2.26 4.79 -13.53
C PHE A 95 -1.61 4.70 -14.91
N CYS A 96 -1.03 3.54 -15.25
CA CYS A 96 -0.47 3.33 -16.58
C CYS A 96 -1.58 3.09 -17.63
N ASP A 97 -1.23 3.16 -18.91
CA ASP A 97 -2.15 2.98 -20.08
C ASP A 97 -2.80 1.59 -20.22
N ARG A 98 -2.67 0.72 -19.22
CA ARG A 98 -3.38 -0.56 -19.22
C ARG A 98 -4.79 -0.33 -18.69
N ASP A 99 -5.78 -0.54 -19.56
CA ASP A 99 -7.21 -0.31 -19.28
C ASP A 99 -7.68 -1.00 -17.99
N ASP A 100 -7.14 -2.16 -17.66
CA ASP A 100 -7.49 -2.92 -16.45
C ASP A 100 -7.03 -2.25 -15.15
N HIS A 101 -5.92 -1.51 -15.15
CA HIS A 101 -5.45 -0.84 -13.94
C HIS A 101 -6.20 0.46 -13.65
N TYR A 102 -6.65 1.15 -14.70
CA TYR A 102 -7.50 2.31 -14.56
C TYR A 102 -8.95 1.90 -14.22
N GLN A 103 -9.53 0.91 -14.91
CA GLN A 103 -10.89 0.43 -14.67
C GLN A 103 -11.07 -0.24 -13.30
N VAL A 104 -10.10 -1.03 -12.81
CA VAL A 104 -10.17 -1.61 -11.45
C VAL A 104 -10.27 -0.51 -10.39
N TYR A 105 -9.67 0.66 -10.60
CA TYR A 105 -9.70 1.75 -9.65
C TYR A 105 -10.83 2.79 -9.91
N GLU A 106 -11.26 2.94 -11.16
CA GLU A 106 -12.42 3.77 -11.50
C GLU A 106 -13.71 3.20 -10.92
N ASP A 107 -13.87 1.88 -10.94
CA ASP A 107 -15.10 1.24 -10.47
C ASP A 107 -15.02 0.73 -9.03
N TRP A 108 -13.82 0.47 -8.48
CA TRP A 108 -13.67 -0.11 -7.14
C TRP A 108 -12.86 0.77 -6.20
N VAL A 109 -13.33 0.90 -4.97
CA VAL A 109 -12.72 1.68 -3.90
C VAL A 109 -12.29 0.76 -2.75
N VAL A 110 -11.15 1.07 -2.14
CA VAL A 110 -10.70 0.36 -0.94
C VAL A 110 -11.61 0.73 0.22
N LEU A 111 -12.32 -0.29 0.73
CA LEU A 111 -13.23 -0.16 1.85
C LEU A 111 -12.49 -0.26 3.18
N LEU A 112 -11.58 -1.23 3.30
CA LEU A 112 -10.76 -1.43 4.49
C LEU A 112 -9.48 -2.22 4.15
N THR A 113 -8.42 -2.01 4.93
CA THR A 113 -7.15 -2.76 4.84
C THR A 113 -6.97 -3.62 6.09
N LEU A 114 -6.56 -4.87 5.90
CA LEU A 114 -6.33 -5.86 6.97
C LEU A 114 -4.95 -6.47 6.82
N ASN A 115 -4.45 -7.02 7.91
CA ASN A 115 -3.23 -7.82 7.96
C ASN A 115 -3.50 -9.29 8.29
N ALA A 116 -4.77 -9.66 8.55
CA ALA A 116 -5.21 -11.00 8.88
C ALA A 116 -6.14 -11.57 7.79
N GLU A 117 -5.72 -12.67 7.16
CA GLU A 117 -6.49 -13.37 6.12
C GLU A 117 -7.86 -13.84 6.61
N PHE A 118 -7.95 -14.28 7.86
CA PHE A 118 -9.21 -14.74 8.45
C PHE A 118 -10.24 -13.61 8.56
N GLU A 119 -9.84 -12.43 9.04
CA GLU A 119 -10.72 -11.26 9.11
C GLU A 119 -11.16 -10.85 7.70
N ALA A 120 -10.23 -10.87 6.74
CA ALA A 120 -10.53 -10.51 5.36
C ALA A 120 -11.60 -11.42 4.74
N GLY A 121 -11.50 -12.73 4.98
CA GLY A 121 -12.51 -13.70 4.55
C GLY A 121 -13.87 -13.53 5.24
N MET A 122 -13.88 -13.15 6.53
CA MET A 122 -15.11 -12.87 7.28
C MET A 122 -15.86 -11.68 6.67
N TYR A 123 -15.17 -10.54 6.49
CA TYR A 123 -15.77 -9.35 5.90
C TYR A 123 -16.21 -9.57 4.45
N GLN A 124 -15.40 -10.28 3.65
CA GLN A 124 -15.77 -10.66 2.30
C GLN A 124 -17.09 -11.44 2.28
N THR A 125 -17.19 -12.50 3.10
CA THR A 125 -18.38 -13.37 3.14
C THR A 125 -19.64 -12.57 3.52
N GLN A 126 -19.53 -11.66 4.49
CA GLN A 126 -20.67 -10.84 4.91
C GLN A 126 -21.12 -9.84 3.84
N LEU A 127 -20.17 -9.13 3.22
CA LEU A 127 -20.46 -8.19 2.15
C LEU A 127 -21.06 -8.90 0.93
N GLU A 128 -20.51 -10.05 0.53
CA GLU A 128 -21.05 -10.87 -0.56
C GLU A 128 -22.45 -11.42 -0.24
N SER A 129 -22.69 -11.84 1.01
CA SER A 129 -24.02 -12.27 1.46
C SER A 129 -25.05 -11.14 1.43
N ALA A 130 -24.62 -9.88 1.54
CA ALA A 130 -25.46 -8.70 1.38
C ALA A 130 -25.66 -8.30 -0.09
N GLY A 131 -25.08 -9.04 -1.04
CA GLY A 131 -25.12 -8.76 -2.47
C GLY A 131 -24.15 -7.65 -2.91
N ILE A 132 -23.18 -7.30 -2.07
CA ILE A 132 -22.14 -6.32 -2.40
C ILE A 132 -20.95 -7.11 -2.97
N PRO A 133 -20.62 -6.93 -4.26
CA PRO A 133 -19.47 -7.62 -4.83
C PRO A 133 -18.18 -7.10 -4.19
N VAL A 134 -17.27 -8.02 -3.88
CA VAL A 134 -16.02 -7.73 -3.16
C VAL A 134 -14.83 -8.27 -3.94
N GLN A 135 -13.75 -7.50 -3.97
CA GLN A 135 -12.47 -7.93 -4.50
C GLN A 135 -11.39 -7.80 -3.42
N LEU A 136 -10.69 -8.91 -3.16
CA LEU A 136 -9.52 -8.92 -2.29
C LEU A 136 -8.26 -8.68 -3.12
N LEU A 137 -7.53 -7.62 -2.78
CA LEU A 137 -6.21 -7.35 -3.32
C LEU A 137 -5.16 -7.73 -2.29
N ASN A 138 -4.38 -8.77 -2.58
CA ASN A 138 -3.22 -9.16 -1.79
C ASN A 138 -1.97 -8.48 -2.37
N GLN A 139 -1.34 -7.58 -1.60
CA GLN A 139 -0.13 -6.89 -2.06
C GLN A 139 1.11 -7.79 -2.14
N LYS A 140 1.02 -9.07 -1.76
CA LYS A 140 2.14 -10.01 -1.85
C LYS A 140 2.33 -10.67 -3.23
N ASP A 141 1.32 -10.64 -4.10
CA ASP A 141 1.36 -11.35 -5.39
C ASP A 141 2.28 -10.74 -6.46
N SER A 142 2.87 -9.56 -6.24
CA SER A 142 3.74 -8.90 -7.22
C SER A 142 5.24 -9.03 -6.97
N SER A 143 5.71 -9.72 -5.91
CA SER A 143 7.16 -9.98 -5.77
C SER A 143 7.52 -11.27 -5.05
N TYR A 144 8.35 -12.05 -5.75
CA TYR A 144 9.14 -13.15 -5.25
C TYR A 144 10.00 -12.70 -4.05
N ILE A 145 9.53 -12.83 -2.81
CA ILE A 145 10.38 -12.63 -1.62
C ILE A 145 10.08 -13.71 -0.57
N THR A 146 11.07 -14.58 -0.41
CA THR A 146 11.24 -15.55 0.67
C THR A 146 11.73 -14.85 1.93
N SER A 147 10.82 -14.32 2.73
CA SER A 147 11.10 -14.01 4.14
C SER A 147 9.88 -14.39 4.97
N SER A 148 10.06 -15.44 5.77
CA SER A 148 9.07 -15.98 6.69
C SER A 148 8.75 -14.95 7.76
N GLY A 149 7.50 -14.47 7.81
CA GLY A 149 7.02 -13.48 8.80
C GLY A 149 6.14 -12.36 8.25
N ASP A 150 5.73 -12.44 6.99
CA ASP A 150 5.19 -11.33 6.21
C ASP A 150 3.68 -11.06 6.49
N LEU A 151 3.36 -9.94 7.15
CA LEU A 151 2.00 -9.43 7.27
C LEU A 151 1.53 -9.00 5.87
N SER A 152 0.85 -9.92 5.18
CA SER A 152 0.29 -9.63 3.85
C SER A 152 -0.83 -8.62 4.03
N LEU A 153 -0.62 -7.40 3.55
CA LEU A 153 -1.65 -6.37 3.54
C LEU A 153 -2.71 -6.76 2.51
N LEU A 154 -3.90 -7.06 3.01
CA LEU A 154 -5.09 -7.40 2.25
C LEU A 154 -6.00 -6.19 2.18
N LYS A 155 -6.33 -5.75 0.97
CA LYS A 155 -7.26 -4.64 0.77
C LYS A 155 -8.58 -5.21 0.27
N ILE A 156 -9.65 -4.96 1.03
CA ILE A 156 -11.02 -5.25 0.59
C ILE A 156 -11.48 -4.07 -0.25
N MET A 157 -11.85 -4.37 -1.49
CA MET A 157 -12.36 -3.39 -2.45
C MET A 157 -13.82 -3.69 -2.76
N VAL A 158 -14.63 -2.64 -2.86
CA VAL A 158 -16.03 -2.71 -3.28
C VAL A 158 -16.29 -1.71 -4.38
N PRO A 159 -17.30 -1.90 -5.23
CA PRO A 159 -17.64 -0.92 -6.23
C PRO A 159 -18.04 0.43 -5.63
N LYS A 160 -17.69 1.53 -6.30
CA LYS A 160 -17.98 2.90 -5.82
C LYS A 160 -19.47 3.15 -5.63
N ASP A 161 -20.32 2.58 -6.48
CA ASP A 161 -21.79 2.68 -6.37
C ASP A 161 -22.32 1.99 -5.10
N ARG A 162 -21.57 1.03 -4.54
CA ARG A 162 -21.92 0.28 -3.33
C ARG A 162 -21.11 0.67 -2.10
N LEU A 163 -20.26 1.69 -2.19
CA LEU A 163 -19.41 2.13 -1.07
C LEU A 163 -20.24 2.56 0.16
N ALA A 164 -21.33 3.28 -0.05
CA ALA A 164 -22.19 3.75 1.04
C ALA A 164 -22.83 2.57 1.78
N ASP A 165 -23.46 1.65 1.04
CA ASP A 165 -24.07 0.42 1.56
C ASP A 165 -23.02 -0.43 2.32
N ALA A 166 -21.82 -0.57 1.76
CA ALA A 166 -20.75 -1.36 2.34
C ALA A 166 -20.18 -0.75 3.63
N SER A 167 -20.06 0.58 3.68
CA SER A 167 -19.56 1.31 4.86
C SER A 167 -20.55 1.25 6.03
N GLU A 168 -21.85 1.33 5.73
CA GLU A 168 -22.92 1.18 6.71
C GLU A 168 -22.94 -0.24 7.28
N LEU A 169 -22.88 -1.26 6.41
CA LEU A 169 -22.81 -2.66 6.81
C LEU A 169 -21.60 -2.94 7.72
N LEU A 170 -20.42 -2.40 7.38
CA LEU A 170 -19.22 -2.55 8.20
C LEU A 170 -19.35 -1.92 9.58
N THR A 171 -20.02 -0.77 9.67
CA THR A 171 -20.24 -0.10 10.96
C THR A 171 -21.08 -1.01 11.86
N HIS A 172 -22.16 -1.58 11.33
CA HIS A 172 -22.98 -2.54 12.07
C HIS A 172 -22.22 -3.81 12.47
N ILE A 173 -21.39 -4.37 11.58
CA ILE A 173 -20.57 -5.55 11.89
C ILE A 173 -19.58 -5.25 13.03
N ARG A 174 -18.98 -4.05 13.06
CA ARG A 174 -18.04 -3.64 14.11
C ARG A 174 -18.74 -3.33 15.44
N GLU A 175 -19.95 -2.80 15.39
CA GLU A 175 -20.76 -2.53 16.59
C GLU A 175 -21.23 -3.84 17.26
N ASP A 176 -21.62 -4.86 16.48
CA ASP A 176 -21.93 -6.21 17.00
C ASP A 176 -20.71 -6.91 17.62
N GLN A 177 -19.49 -6.47 17.28
CA GLN A 177 -18.22 -6.96 17.84
C GLN A 177 -17.72 -6.13 19.03
N SER A 178 -18.39 -5.03 19.38
CA SER A 178 -18.10 -4.29 20.61
C SER A 178 -18.76 -5.01 21.78
N PRO A 179 -18.00 -5.65 22.69
CA PRO A 179 -18.61 -6.25 23.86
C PRO A 179 -19.18 -5.11 24.71
N ASN A 180 -20.49 -5.12 24.92
CA ASN A 180 -21.05 -4.67 26.18
C ASN A 180 -20.47 -5.62 27.25
N ASP A 181 -19.33 -5.26 27.83
CA ASP A 181 -19.02 -5.22 29.29
C ASP A 181 -17.55 -4.83 29.52
#